data_AF-A0A9P7GEM9-F1
#
_entry.id   AF-A0A9P7GEM9-F1
#
_cell.length_a   1.000
_cell.length_b   1.000
_cell.length_c   1.000
_cell.angle_alpha   90.00
_cell.angle_beta   90.00
_cell.angle_gamma   90.00
#
_symmetry.space_group_name_H-M   'P 1'
#
loop_
_entity.id
_entity.type
_entity.pdbx_description
1 polymer ?
#
loop_
_entity_poly.entity_id
_entity_poly.type
_entity_poly.pdbx_seq_one_letter_code
_entity_poly.pdbx_strand_id
1 'polypeptide(L)'
;MMDMDNDGQLSAHIRHLLLDYVHTHLTIDYIQYTQLAVAELLPRDLVPLHDPASLTLPTDPFRALTTLLSFASLPTYQEKFSTTQDACLLVKGVLSLSKGLIQSERLSWPTLEVDDSDFYHVEPILTRRAMRETPILGKGGGERRCKVIEGNAIPKHYASMVKVEPIALKPVEDQSIVEPPVRMDQVL
;
A
#
# COMPACT_ATOMS: atom_id res chain seq x y z
N MET A 1 28.37 3.04 37.66
CA MET A 1 27.04 3.45 38.16
C MET A 1 26.50 4.70 37.45
N MET A 2 27.11 5.17 36.34
CA MET A 2 26.66 6.36 35.59
C MET A 2 25.97 6.04 34.25
N ASP A 3 25.97 4.79 33.78
CA ASP A 3 25.41 4.42 32.46
C ASP A 3 23.89 4.17 32.48
N MET A 4 23.33 3.80 33.63
CA MET A 4 21.90 3.49 33.79
C MET A 4 21.00 4.72 33.59
N ASP A 5 21.48 5.91 33.99
CA ASP A 5 20.72 7.16 33.87
C ASP A 5 20.60 7.62 32.42
N ASN A 6 21.60 7.29 31.59
CA ASN A 6 21.64 7.67 30.17
C ASN A 6 20.71 6.78 29.33
N ASP A 7 20.69 5.47 29.63
CA ASP A 7 19.77 4.52 28.99
C ASP A 7 18.30 4.80 29.37
N GLY A 8 18.05 5.22 30.61
CA GLY A 8 16.74 5.67 31.07
C GLY A 8 16.26 6.93 30.33
N GLN A 9 17.15 7.91 30.14
CA GLN A 9 16.85 9.14 29.39
C GLN A 9 16.60 8.84 27.90
N LEU A 10 17.39 7.95 27.29
CA LEU A 10 17.21 7.53 25.92
C LEU A 10 15.89 6.78 25.72
N SER A 11 15.55 5.85 26.61
CA SER A 11 14.28 5.12 26.56
C SER A 11 13.07 6.05 26.73
N ALA A 12 13.15 7.02 27.64
CA ALA A 12 12.11 8.02 27.82
C ALA A 12 11.94 8.90 26.57
N HIS A 13 13.04 9.29 25.93
CA HIS A 13 13.01 10.08 24.70
C HIS A 13 12.40 9.30 23.53
N ILE A 14 12.80 8.04 23.34
CA ILE A 14 12.24 7.15 22.30
C ILE A 14 10.74 6.94 22.53
N ARG A 15 10.34 6.68 23.78
CA ARG A 15 8.92 6.52 24.13
C ARG A 15 8.13 7.78 23.81
N HIS A 16 8.64 8.96 24.17
CA HIS A 16 7.97 10.23 23.87
C HIS A 16 7.79 10.45 22.36
N LEU A 17 8.84 10.19 21.57
CA LEU A 17 8.83 10.34 20.11
C LEU A 17 7.82 9.39 19.44
N LEU A 18 7.72 8.16 19.96
CA LEU A 18 6.80 7.15 19.45
C LEU A 18 5.38 7.27 20.00
N LEU A 19 5.17 7.97 21.11
CA LEU A 19 3.85 8.09 21.76
C LEU A 19 2.86 8.78 20.83
N ASP A 20 3.26 9.89 20.23
CA ASP A 20 2.42 10.63 19.27
C ASP A 20 2.12 9.76 18.05
N TYR A 21 3.12 9.06 17.50
CA TYR A 21 2.92 8.14 16.38
C TYR A 21 1.96 7.00 16.71
N VAL A 22 2.08 6.43 17.91
CA VAL A 22 1.19 5.37 18.38
C VAL A 22 -0.22 5.91 18.54
N HIS A 23 -0.40 7.11 19.09
CA HIS A 23 -1.74 7.72 19.22
C HIS A 23 -2.37 8.11 17.90
N THR A 24 -1.59 8.53 16.91
CA THR A 24 -2.16 8.96 15.61
C THR A 24 -2.36 7.80 14.65
N HIS A 25 -1.55 6.75 14.71
CA HIS A 25 -1.53 5.70 13.68
C HIS A 25 -1.80 4.29 14.18
N LEU A 26 -1.60 4.00 15.47
CA LEU A 26 -1.84 2.66 16.03
C LEU A 26 -3.12 2.60 16.88
N THR A 27 -3.44 3.65 17.64
CA THR A 27 -4.70 3.68 18.38
C THR A 27 -5.84 4.00 17.42
N ILE A 28 -6.54 2.96 17.02
CA ILE A 28 -7.77 3.07 16.26
C ILE A 28 -8.83 3.66 17.21
N ASP A 29 -9.37 4.82 16.85
CA ASP A 29 -10.58 5.32 17.49
C ASP A 29 -11.73 4.40 17.07
N TYR A 30 -12.09 3.46 17.95
CA TYR A 30 -13.17 2.52 17.71
C TYR A 30 -14.51 3.21 17.46
N ILE A 31 -14.73 4.42 17.99
CA ILE A 31 -15.95 5.20 17.74
C ILE A 31 -15.94 5.69 16.30
N GLN A 32 -14.84 6.30 15.85
CA GLN A 32 -14.70 6.76 14.47
C GLN A 32 -14.75 5.60 13.47
N TYR A 33 -14.08 4.50 13.77
CA TYR A 33 -14.07 3.29 12.94
C TYR A 33 -15.48 2.69 12.79
N THR A 34 -16.22 2.55 13.90
CA THR A 34 -17.59 2.01 13.85
C THR A 34 -18.55 2.95 13.15
N GLN A 35 -18.41 4.27 13.31
CA GLN A 35 -19.21 5.25 12.59
C GLN A 35 -18.97 5.19 11.08
N LEU A 36 -17.70 5.09 10.65
CA LEU A 36 -17.36 4.95 9.24
C LEU A 36 -17.85 3.62 8.65
N ALA A 37 -17.66 2.52 9.38
CA ALA A 37 -18.15 1.20 8.95
C ALA A 37 -19.68 1.19 8.83
N VAL A 38 -20.41 1.78 9.78
CA VAL A 38 -21.88 1.90 9.72
C VAL A 38 -22.32 2.82 8.58
N ALA A 39 -21.60 3.92 8.34
CA ALA A 39 -21.89 4.81 7.22
C ALA A 39 -21.64 4.16 5.85
N GLU A 40 -20.68 3.24 5.76
CA GLU A 40 -20.42 2.44 4.56
C GLU A 40 -21.43 1.30 4.40
N LEU A 41 -21.83 0.66 5.51
CA LEU A 41 -22.82 -0.41 5.55
C LEU A 41 -24.26 0.06 5.33
N LEU A 42 -24.55 1.33 5.61
CA LEU A 42 -25.81 1.96 5.24
C LEU A 42 -25.69 2.38 3.78
N PRO A 43 -26.21 1.60 2.80
CA PRO A 43 -26.26 2.07 1.44
C PRO A 43 -27.02 3.39 1.43
N ARG A 44 -26.39 4.40 0.81
CA ARG A 44 -26.95 5.74 0.60
C ARG A 44 -28.33 5.70 -0.09
N ASP A 45 -28.66 4.54 -0.68
CA ASP A 45 -29.84 4.25 -1.49
C ASP A 45 -30.86 3.33 -0.79
N LEU A 46 -30.90 3.29 0.55
CA LEU A 46 -31.92 2.54 1.31
C LEU A 46 -33.36 3.03 1.11
N VAL A 47 -33.56 4.07 0.29
CA VAL A 47 -34.90 4.47 -0.16
C VAL A 47 -35.29 3.53 -1.31
N PRO A 48 -36.32 2.69 -1.14
CA PRO A 48 -36.79 1.87 -2.24
C PRO A 48 -37.21 2.79 -3.40
N LEU A 49 -36.47 2.72 -4.51
CA LEU A 49 -36.74 3.48 -5.75
C LEU A 49 -38.07 3.06 -6.41
N HIS A 50 -38.61 1.92 -6.00
CA HIS A 50 -39.83 1.35 -6.50
C HIS A 50 -40.80 1.07 -5.36
N ASP A 51 -42.09 1.14 -5.67
CA ASP A 51 -43.14 0.81 -4.72
C ASP A 51 -43.00 -0.66 -4.25
N PRO A 52 -42.81 -0.92 -2.95
CA PRO A 52 -42.72 -2.29 -2.42
C PRO A 52 -44.02 -3.08 -2.62
N ALA A 53 -45.15 -2.42 -2.89
CA ALA A 53 -46.43 -3.07 -3.19
C ALA A 53 -46.64 -3.35 -4.69
N SER A 54 -45.68 -3.00 -5.56
CA SER A 54 -45.77 -3.26 -6.99
C SER A 54 -45.72 -4.75 -7.28
N LEU A 55 -46.78 -5.29 -7.91
CA LEU A 55 -46.82 -6.68 -8.41
C LEU A 55 -46.07 -6.87 -9.72
N THR A 56 -45.61 -5.78 -10.34
CA THR A 56 -44.82 -5.80 -11.56
C THR A 56 -43.36 -5.46 -11.24
N LEU A 57 -42.46 -6.23 -11.84
CA LEU A 57 -41.03 -5.93 -11.81
C LEU A 57 -40.79 -4.59 -12.54
N PRO A 58 -39.94 -3.70 -12.00
CA PRO A 58 -39.55 -2.48 -12.69
C PRO A 58 -38.88 -2.84 -14.02
N THR A 59 -39.26 -2.12 -15.07
CA THR A 59 -38.64 -2.26 -16.39
C THR A 59 -37.18 -1.85 -16.28
N ASP A 60 -36.27 -2.67 -16.81
CA ASP A 60 -34.86 -2.33 -16.92
C ASP A 60 -34.69 -0.94 -17.58
N PRO A 61 -34.05 0.03 -16.90
CA PRO A 61 -33.90 1.39 -17.41
C PRO A 61 -33.17 1.42 -18.75
N PHE A 62 -32.22 0.51 -18.98
CA PHE A 62 -31.53 0.43 -20.26
C PHE A 62 -32.47 -0.04 -21.37
N ARG A 63 -33.28 -1.07 -21.10
CA ARG A 63 -34.31 -1.53 -22.03
C ARG A 63 -35.33 -0.43 -22.33
N ALA A 64 -35.80 0.30 -21.32
CA ALA A 64 -36.70 1.45 -21.52
C ALA A 64 -36.06 2.51 -22.43
N LEU A 65 -34.80 2.89 -22.16
CA LEU A 65 -34.05 3.86 -22.99
C LEU A 65 -33.85 3.38 -24.42
N THR A 66 -33.46 2.13 -24.62
CA THR A 66 -33.21 1.58 -25.96
C THR A 66 -34.48 1.55 -26.81
N THR A 67 -35.64 1.27 -26.20
CA THR A 67 -36.94 1.33 -26.88
C THR A 67 -37.37 2.76 -27.17
N LEU A 68 -37.21 3.66 -26.20
CA LEU A 68 -37.61 5.07 -26.32
C LEU A 68 -36.77 5.78 -27.40
N LEU A 69 -35.45 5.58 -27.37
CA LEU A 69 -34.51 6.19 -28.31
C LEU A 69 -34.35 5.38 -29.60
N SER A 70 -35.05 4.26 -29.73
CA SER A 70 -35.02 3.39 -30.92
C SER A 70 -33.59 3.10 -31.39
N PHE A 71 -32.72 2.63 -30.48
CA PHE A 71 -31.29 2.43 -30.73
C PHE A 71 -30.98 1.61 -32.00
N ALA A 72 -31.85 0.67 -32.36
CA ALA A 72 -31.72 -0.12 -33.59
C ALA A 72 -31.83 0.73 -34.88
N SER A 73 -32.44 1.92 -34.79
CA SER A 73 -32.64 2.86 -35.90
C SER A 73 -31.69 4.05 -35.87
N LEU A 74 -30.89 4.20 -34.80
CA LEU A 74 -29.95 5.30 -34.71
C LEU A 74 -28.82 5.12 -35.73
N PRO A 75 -28.52 6.13 -36.56
CA PRO A 75 -27.36 6.08 -37.42
C PRO A 75 -26.10 5.98 -36.55
N THR A 76 -25.11 5.20 -37.01
CA THR A 76 -23.83 5.08 -36.33
C THR A 76 -23.26 6.47 -36.10
N TYR A 77 -23.07 6.84 -34.83
CA TYR A 77 -22.54 8.15 -34.48
C TYR A 77 -21.09 8.23 -35.00
N GLN A 78 -20.89 8.96 -36.09
CA GLN A 78 -19.55 9.34 -36.52
C GLN A 78 -19.11 10.50 -35.66
N GLU A 79 -18.36 10.17 -34.61
CA GLU A 79 -17.71 11.15 -33.76
C GLU A 79 -16.74 11.97 -34.61
N LYS A 80 -17.21 13.13 -35.08
CA LYS A 80 -16.35 14.13 -35.72
C LYS A 80 -15.65 14.85 -34.59
N PHE A 81 -14.42 14.46 -34.29
CA PHE A 81 -13.55 15.20 -33.39
C PHE A 81 -13.30 16.60 -33.98
N SER A 82 -14.18 17.55 -33.66
CA SER A 82 -14.02 18.95 -34.06
C SER A 82 -13.15 19.63 -33.01
N THR A 83 -11.84 19.59 -33.21
CA THR A 83 -10.91 20.34 -32.38
C THR A 83 -10.65 21.70 -33.02
N THR A 84 -10.69 22.78 -32.25
CA THR A 84 -10.31 24.10 -32.73
C THR A 84 -8.80 24.16 -32.98
N GLN A 85 -8.38 24.91 -34.00
CA GLN A 85 -6.96 25.04 -34.33
C GLN A 85 -6.15 25.58 -33.14
N ASP A 86 -6.73 26.48 -32.34
CA ASP A 86 -6.13 27.02 -31.13
C ASP A 86 -5.93 25.96 -30.05
N ALA A 87 -6.89 25.05 -29.86
CA ALA A 87 -6.73 23.92 -28.93
C ALA A 87 -5.61 22.99 -29.39
N CYS A 88 -5.49 22.72 -30.69
CA CYS A 88 -4.37 21.96 -31.24
C CYS A 88 -3.02 22.64 -31.00
N LEU A 89 -2.93 23.97 -31.14
CA LEU A 89 -1.71 24.73 -30.89
C LEU A 89 -1.35 24.77 -29.40
N LEU A 90 -2.35 24.92 -28.53
CA LEU A 90 -2.16 24.87 -27.08
C LEU A 90 -1.67 23.49 -26.64
N VAL A 91 -2.31 22.43 -27.12
CA VAL A 91 -1.90 21.05 -26.85
C VAL A 91 -0.49 20.81 -27.37
N LYS A 92 -0.13 21.26 -28.57
CA LYS A 92 1.25 21.16 -29.08
C LYS A 92 2.24 21.98 -28.25
N GLY A 93 1.85 23.15 -27.73
CA GLY A 93 2.67 23.99 -26.87
C GLY A 93 2.92 23.34 -25.50
N VAL A 94 1.88 22.80 -24.88
CA VAL A 94 1.95 22.11 -23.57
C VAL A 94 2.66 20.76 -23.70
N LEU A 95 2.28 19.98 -24.71
CA LEU A 95 2.89 18.70 -25.05
C LEU A 95 4.10 18.88 -25.99
N SER A 96 4.84 19.98 -25.88
CA SER A 96 6.14 20.13 -26.53
C SER A 96 7.09 19.08 -25.95
N LEU A 97 6.93 17.84 -26.37
CA LEU A 97 7.79 16.72 -26.08
C LEU A 97 9.17 17.16 -26.53
N SER A 98 10.11 17.20 -25.58
CA SER A 98 11.51 17.46 -25.88
C SER A 98 11.91 16.59 -27.07
N LYS A 99 12.46 17.19 -28.13
CA LYS A 99 12.96 16.46 -29.30
C LYS A 99 13.99 15.42 -28.84
N GLY A 100 13.53 14.19 -28.62
CA GLY A 100 14.27 13.10 -28.00
C GLY A 100 13.33 11.91 -27.78
N LEU A 101 13.91 10.73 -27.56
CA LEU A 101 13.15 9.53 -27.21
C LEU A 101 12.41 9.80 -25.89
N ILE A 102 11.08 9.71 -25.93
CA ILE A 102 10.23 9.91 -24.75
C ILE A 102 10.55 8.74 -23.81
N GLN A 103 10.92 9.00 -22.56
CA GLN A 103 11.26 7.93 -21.61
C GLN A 103 10.09 6.95 -21.37
N SER A 104 8.86 7.33 -21.74
CA SER A 104 7.67 6.48 -21.66
C SER A 104 7.59 5.38 -22.72
N GLU A 105 8.44 5.36 -23.76
CA GLU A 105 8.55 4.19 -24.66
C GLU A 105 9.15 2.95 -23.98
N ARG A 106 9.68 3.09 -22.75
CA ARG A 106 10.09 1.92 -21.93
C ARG A 106 8.95 1.26 -21.17
N LEU A 107 7.76 1.86 -21.14
CA LEU A 107 6.56 1.15 -20.74
C LEU A 107 6.00 0.47 -21.98
N SER A 108 6.67 -0.61 -22.41
CA SER A 108 5.98 -1.65 -23.15
C SER A 108 4.79 -2.07 -22.29
N TRP A 109 3.58 -1.79 -22.74
CA TRP A 109 2.43 -2.56 -22.28
C TRP A 109 2.84 -4.02 -22.46
N PRO A 110 2.97 -4.82 -21.39
CA PRO A 110 3.27 -6.22 -21.57
C PRO A 110 2.09 -6.78 -22.34
N THR A 111 2.30 -7.06 -23.62
CA THR A 111 1.53 -8.05 -24.34
C THR A 111 1.49 -9.25 -23.40
N LEU A 112 0.27 -9.70 -23.08
CA LEU A 112 0.01 -10.80 -22.17
C LEU A 112 1.12 -11.85 -22.22
N GLU A 113 1.59 -12.27 -21.04
CA GLU A 113 2.52 -13.38 -20.76
C GLU A 113 3.98 -13.01 -20.39
N VAL A 114 4.22 -12.19 -19.36
CA VAL A 114 5.44 -12.34 -18.52
C VAL A 114 5.17 -11.90 -17.07
N ASP A 115 5.29 -12.87 -16.16
CA ASP A 115 5.60 -12.85 -14.72
C ASP A 115 5.43 -11.51 -13.92
N ASP A 116 4.46 -11.50 -12.99
CA ASP A 116 4.06 -10.39 -12.10
C ASP A 116 5.02 -10.16 -10.90
N SER A 117 6.32 -10.46 -10.98
CA SER A 117 7.18 -10.49 -9.79
C SER A 117 7.83 -9.16 -9.37
N ASP A 118 7.85 -8.12 -10.21
CA ASP A 118 8.84 -7.03 -10.03
C ASP A 118 8.28 -5.62 -9.77
N PHE A 119 6.97 -5.45 -9.50
CA PHE A 119 6.37 -4.12 -9.30
C PHE A 119 6.21 -3.65 -7.83
N TYR A 120 7.13 -4.02 -6.94
CA TYR A 120 7.24 -3.36 -5.64
C TYR A 120 8.26 -2.21 -5.70
N HIS A 121 7.79 -1.01 -6.05
CA HIS A 121 8.49 0.21 -5.66
C HIS A 121 8.36 0.38 -4.15
N VAL A 122 9.35 -0.09 -3.40
CA VAL A 122 9.45 0.20 -1.97
C VAL A 122 9.86 1.67 -1.84
N GLU A 123 8.89 2.56 -1.74
CA GLU A 123 9.16 3.91 -1.24
C GLU A 123 9.77 3.77 0.17
N PRO A 124 10.79 4.59 0.52
CA PRO A 124 11.40 4.51 1.83
C PRO A 124 10.36 4.81 2.90
N ILE A 125 10.17 3.88 3.84
CA ILE A 125 9.26 3.98 4.99
C ILE A 125 9.55 5.22 5.85
N LEU A 126 10.77 5.78 5.74
CA LEU A 126 11.19 6.97 6.46
C LEU A 126 10.97 8.24 5.64
N THR A 127 10.33 9.23 6.24
CA THR A 127 10.23 10.58 5.67
C THR A 127 11.61 11.21 5.47
N ARG A 128 11.73 12.13 4.51
CA ARG A 128 12.98 12.87 4.23
C ARG A 128 13.58 13.55 5.47
N ARG A 129 12.74 13.93 6.44
CA ARG A 129 13.17 14.51 7.71
C ARG A 129 13.80 13.45 8.61
N ALA A 130 13.11 12.32 8.79
CA ALA A 130 13.61 11.19 9.57
C ALA A 130 14.96 10.67 9.03
N MET A 131 15.14 10.58 7.70
CA MET A 131 16.41 10.18 7.09
C MET A 131 17.60 11.12 7.43
N ARG A 132 17.33 12.41 7.70
CA ARG A 132 18.38 13.38 8.07
C ARG A 132 18.70 13.36 9.56
N GLU A 133 17.72 12.99 10.37
CA GLU A 133 17.83 12.91 11.82
C GLU A 133 18.40 11.55 12.26
N THR A 134 18.23 10.48 11.46
CA THR A 134 18.86 9.18 11.71
C THR A 134 20.38 9.27 11.59
N PRO A 135 21.15 8.98 12.67
CA PRO A 135 22.61 9.02 12.61
C PRO A 135 23.13 7.95 11.64
N ILE A 136 23.92 8.38 10.65
CA ILE A 136 24.51 7.48 9.64
C ILE A 136 25.62 6.66 10.30
N LEU A 137 25.33 5.38 10.59
CA LEU A 137 26.33 4.44 11.06
C LEU A 137 27.47 4.34 10.04
N GLY A 138 28.70 4.67 10.47
CA GLY A 138 29.91 4.54 9.67
C GLY A 138 30.45 5.82 9.01
N LYS A 139 29.77 6.97 9.11
CA LYS A 139 30.32 8.26 8.66
C LYS A 139 30.46 9.25 9.82
N GLY A 140 31.64 9.25 10.43
CA GLY A 140 32.12 10.32 11.30
C GLY A 140 31.81 10.15 12.78
N GLY A 141 32.68 9.44 13.51
CA GLY A 141 32.70 9.45 14.98
C GLY A 141 33.15 8.15 15.65
N GLY A 142 33.30 7.05 14.90
CA GLY A 142 33.51 5.71 15.47
C GLY A 142 34.95 5.17 15.46
N GLU A 143 35.95 5.89 14.97
CA GLU A 143 37.31 5.34 14.82
C GLU A 143 38.02 5.03 16.15
N ARG A 144 37.44 5.40 17.31
CA ARG A 144 38.02 5.09 18.62
C ARG A 144 37.35 3.97 19.41
N ARG A 145 36.33 3.27 18.89
CA ARG A 145 35.56 2.30 19.72
C ARG A 145 35.51 0.85 19.27
N CYS A 146 36.11 0.45 18.15
CA CYS A 146 36.17 -0.97 17.78
C CYS A 146 37.58 -1.41 17.41
N LYS A 147 38.44 -1.60 18.44
CA LYS A 147 39.64 -2.44 18.33
C LYS A 147 39.36 -3.94 18.63
N VAL A 148 38.09 -4.34 18.73
CA VAL A 148 37.72 -5.70 19.19
C VAL A 148 37.26 -6.63 18.06
N ILE A 149 37.25 -6.17 16.81
CA ILE A 149 36.92 -7.05 15.67
C ILE A 149 38.03 -6.95 14.61
N GLU A 150 39.28 -7.16 15.06
CA GLU A 150 40.36 -7.57 14.16
C GLU A 150 40.13 -9.05 13.84
N GLY A 151 39.42 -9.33 12.74
CA GLY A 151 39.28 -10.71 12.27
C GLY A 151 38.45 -10.86 11.01
N ASN A 152 37.24 -10.29 10.97
CA ASN A 152 36.32 -10.55 9.87
C ASN A 152 35.95 -9.25 9.16
N ALA A 153 36.69 -8.93 8.11
CA ALA A 153 36.33 -7.89 7.17
C ALA A 153 34.95 -8.24 6.57
N ILE A 154 33.95 -7.40 6.85
CA ILE A 154 32.63 -7.52 6.24
C ILE A 154 32.82 -7.38 4.72
N PRO A 155 32.38 -8.37 3.92
CA PRO A 155 32.65 -8.34 2.49
C PRO A 155 31.89 -7.17 1.84
N LYS A 156 32.60 -6.41 1.01
CA LYS A 156 32.12 -5.14 0.43
C LYS A 156 31.02 -5.31 -0.64
N HIS A 157 30.74 -6.54 -1.06
CA HIS A 157 29.77 -6.83 -2.12
C HIS A 157 28.64 -7.71 -1.63
N TYR A 158 27.40 -7.23 -1.79
CA TYR A 158 26.16 -7.93 -1.43
C TYR A 158 26.10 -9.35 -2.01
N ALA A 159 26.53 -9.54 -3.26
CA ALA A 159 26.56 -10.85 -3.92
C ALA A 159 27.39 -11.92 -3.18
N SER A 160 28.38 -11.51 -2.38
CA SER A 160 29.18 -12.45 -1.58
C SER A 160 28.54 -12.80 -0.24
N MET A 161 27.55 -12.02 0.23
CA MET A 161 26.73 -12.37 1.39
C MET A 161 25.62 -13.35 1.04
N VAL A 162 25.22 -13.43 -0.25
CA VAL A 162 24.15 -14.30 -0.76
C VAL A 162 24.68 -15.66 -1.22
N LYS A 163 25.93 -16.02 -0.91
CA LYS A 163 26.33 -17.44 -0.96
C LYS A 163 25.61 -18.16 0.16
N VAL A 164 24.40 -18.62 -0.14
CA VAL A 164 23.58 -19.48 0.71
C VAL A 164 24.33 -20.80 0.85
N GLU A 165 25.15 -20.91 1.89
CA GLU A 165 25.41 -22.24 2.44
C GLU A 165 24.05 -22.81 2.86
N PRO A 166 23.71 -24.04 2.48
CA PRO A 166 22.44 -24.64 2.87
C PRO A 166 22.42 -24.71 4.40
N ILE A 167 21.71 -23.77 5.02
CA ILE A 167 21.47 -23.77 6.46
C ILE A 167 20.67 -25.05 6.69
N ALA A 168 21.31 -26.06 7.28
CA ALA A 168 20.66 -27.31 7.64
C ALA A 168 19.63 -26.99 8.73
N LEU A 169 18.40 -26.69 8.31
CA LEU A 169 17.27 -26.52 9.19
C LEU A 169 17.06 -27.84 9.92
N LYS A 170 17.33 -27.85 11.22
CA LYS A 170 17.02 -29.00 12.06
C LYS A 170 15.49 -29.05 12.20
N PRO A 171 14.84 -30.17 11.86
CA PRO A 171 13.41 -30.31 12.10
C PRO A 171 13.16 -30.12 13.60
N VAL A 172 12.26 -29.20 13.92
CA VAL A 172 11.78 -28.98 15.29
C VAL A 172 10.83 -30.12 15.62
N GLU A 173 11.04 -30.82 16.73
CA GLU A 173 10.16 -31.91 17.14
C GLU A 173 8.78 -31.35 17.52
N ASP A 174 7.75 -31.85 16.82
CA ASP A 174 6.35 -31.48 17.07
C ASP A 174 5.95 -31.92 18.48
N GLN A 175 5.82 -30.97 19.40
CA GLN A 175 5.17 -31.21 20.67
C GLN A 175 3.66 -31.21 20.43
N SER A 176 3.04 -32.39 20.51
CA SER A 176 1.59 -32.52 20.43
C SER A 176 0.95 -31.72 21.57
N ILE A 177 0.29 -30.62 21.21
CA ILE A 177 -0.48 -29.80 22.15
C ILE A 177 -1.66 -30.65 22.62
N VAL A 178 -1.65 -31.04 23.90
CA VAL A 178 -2.79 -31.71 24.53
C VAL A 178 -3.82 -30.65 24.88
N GLU A 179 -4.95 -30.65 24.18
CA GLU A 179 -6.06 -29.75 24.50
C GLU A 179 -6.60 -30.04 25.91
N PRO A 180 -6.84 -29.00 26.74
CA PRO A 180 -7.39 -29.19 28.07
C PRO A 180 -8.86 -29.67 27.97
N PRO A 181 -9.29 -30.59 28.85
CA PRO A 181 -10.66 -31.10 28.83
C PRO A 181 -11.67 -30.00 29.16
N VAL A 182 -12.56 -29.72 28.22
CA VAL A 182 -13.69 -28.80 28.41
C VAL A 182 -14.72 -29.49 29.30
N ARG A 183 -14.97 -28.95 30.49
CA ARG A 183 -16.05 -29.41 31.38
C ARG A 183 -17.37 -28.82 30.90
N MET A 184 -18.24 -29.67 30.36
CA MET A 184 -19.55 -29.26 29.80
C MET A 184 -20.55 -28.77 30.87
N ASP A 185 -20.25 -28.94 32.17
CA ASP A 185 -21.10 -28.54 33.29
C ASP A 185 -21.18 -27.01 33.51
N GLN A 186 -20.45 -26.21 32.73
CA GLN A 186 -20.43 -24.74 32.82
C GLN A 186 -21.17 -24.03 31.66
N VAL A 187 -21.83 -24.78 30.77
CA VAL A 187 -22.47 -24.24 29.55
C VAL A 187 -24.01 -24.36 29.58
N LEU A 188 -24.61 -24.70 30.72
CA LEU A 188 -26.07 -24.73 30.91
C LEU A 188 -26.53 -23.77 32.02
#